data_AF-A0A9P0END2-F1
#
_entry.id   AF-A0A9P0END2-F1
#
_cell.length_a   1.000
_cell.length_b   1.000
_cell.length_c   1.000
_cell.angle_alpha   90.00
_cell.angle_beta   90.00
_cell.angle_gamma   90.00
#
_symmetry.space_group_name_H-M   'P 1'
#
loop_
_entity.id
_entity.type
_entity.pdbx_description
1 polymer ?
#
loop_
_entity_poly.entity_id
_entity_poly.type
_entity_poly.pdbx_seq_one_letter_code
_entity_poly.pdbx_strand_id
1 'polypeptide(L)'
;MPSARRKKTTGHGGLTFVNVQHPDDLRLKCTQTVIRSGAMAAIGLTRRKRPRPVTVELEVKEDAQCGQDTHRDLHGFVARRSTGSVNAEPWLPSIAAALPHLGHFAVEPDMRARELLSFMEGEASYIYRPFRAEWFNMAVLEPSAYYLCLANAAVFLNQFLTGHGALEYTDCVESSKYYGLCLSKVTGQLADQSRGITQGLVTTVLGFVCHNLSLGNWDRCDMHLEGLERIISARGGFHGLGPYVPYFASW
;
A
#
# COMPACT_ATOMS: atom_id res chain seq x y z
N MET A 1 -31.64 38.96 20.16
CA MET A 1 -30.70 38.19 21.00
C MET A 1 -30.43 36.85 20.31
N PRO A 2 -29.26 36.63 19.67
CA PRO A 2 -29.01 35.37 18.97
C PRO A 2 -28.62 34.27 19.96
N SER A 3 -29.33 33.13 19.87
CA SER A 3 -29.07 31.90 20.63
C SER A 3 -27.98 31.08 19.91
N ALA A 4 -26.82 30.94 20.54
CA ALA A 4 -25.71 30.16 20.01
C ALA A 4 -25.96 28.66 20.20
N ARG A 5 -26.21 27.96 19.09
CA ARG A 5 -26.37 26.50 19.05
C ARG A 5 -24.98 25.84 19.12
N ARG A 6 -24.68 25.18 20.24
CA ARG A 6 -23.38 24.52 20.47
C ARG A 6 -23.26 23.26 19.60
N LYS A 7 -22.34 23.28 18.64
CA LYS A 7 -22.02 22.15 17.75
C LYS A 7 -21.49 20.95 18.56
N LYS A 8 -22.04 19.77 18.29
CA LYS A 8 -21.58 18.48 18.83
C LYS A 8 -20.36 18.05 18.01
N THR A 9 -19.17 18.08 18.60
CA THR A 9 -17.97 17.49 18.01
C THR A 9 -17.93 16.01 18.34
N THR A 10 -18.14 15.17 17.33
CA THR A 10 -17.91 13.72 17.40
C THR A 10 -16.45 13.45 17.04
N GLY A 11 -15.61 13.22 18.05
CA GLY A 11 -14.22 12.80 17.89
C GLY A 11 -14.05 11.34 18.31
N HIS A 12 -13.54 10.52 17.39
CA HIS A 12 -13.02 9.18 17.64
C HIS A 12 -11.98 9.21 18.78
N GLY A 13 -12.09 8.30 19.76
CA GLY A 13 -11.02 7.94 20.70
C GLY A 13 -10.42 9.05 21.58
N GLY A 14 -10.99 10.26 21.61
CA GLY A 14 -10.40 11.44 22.25
C GLY A 14 -10.96 11.73 23.63
N LEU A 15 -10.07 12.13 24.55
CA LEU A 15 -10.40 12.62 25.89
C LEU A 15 -11.57 13.61 25.85
N THR A 16 -12.63 13.35 26.63
CA THR A 16 -13.80 14.23 26.72
C THR A 16 -13.65 15.15 27.92
N PHE A 17 -13.40 16.44 27.66
CA PHE A 17 -13.30 17.46 28.71
C PHE A 17 -14.69 17.98 29.08
N VAL A 18 -15.05 17.80 30.35
CA VAL A 18 -16.28 18.33 30.95
C VAL A 18 -15.92 19.62 31.70
N ASN A 19 -16.43 20.75 31.21
CA ASN A 19 -16.25 22.02 31.89
C ASN A 19 -17.27 22.16 33.03
N VAL A 20 -16.79 22.41 34.25
CA VAL A 20 -17.56 22.54 35.48
C VAL A 20 -17.25 23.93 36.04
N GLN A 21 -18.26 24.79 36.14
CA GLN A 21 -18.08 26.16 36.65
C GLN A 21 -18.47 26.27 38.13
N HIS A 22 -19.39 25.42 38.58
CA HIS A 22 -19.80 25.30 39.98
C HIS A 22 -19.78 23.84 40.44
N PRO A 23 -19.41 23.51 41.69
CA PRO A 23 -19.35 22.12 42.18
C PRO A 23 -20.67 21.35 42.04
N ASP A 24 -21.82 22.03 42.04
CA ASP A 24 -23.12 21.40 41.83
C ASP A 24 -23.38 20.96 40.38
N ASP A 25 -22.60 21.45 39.41
CA ASP A 25 -22.73 21.04 37.99
C ASP A 25 -22.38 19.56 37.78
N LEU A 26 -21.63 18.96 38.71
CA LEU A 26 -21.35 17.52 38.75
C LEU A 26 -22.56 16.67 39.16
N ARG A 27 -23.55 17.29 39.82
CA ARG A 27 -24.81 16.64 40.20
C ARG A 27 -25.86 16.71 39.11
N LEU A 28 -25.65 17.55 38.09
CA LEU A 28 -26.55 17.64 36.94
C LEU A 28 -26.58 16.32 36.17
N LYS A 29 -27.79 15.85 35.88
CA LYS A 29 -28.03 14.58 35.19
C LYS A 29 -27.27 14.50 33.86
N CYS A 30 -27.23 15.58 33.08
CA CYS A 30 -26.53 15.63 31.80
C CYS A 30 -25.02 15.41 31.94
N THR A 31 -24.38 16.05 32.90
CA THR A 31 -22.94 15.91 33.21
C THR A 31 -22.61 14.49 33.64
N GLN A 32 -23.43 13.91 34.53
CA GLN A 32 -23.25 12.53 34.98
C GLN A 32 -23.44 11.52 33.85
N THR A 33 -24.37 11.75 32.93
CA THR A 33 -24.57 10.90 31.75
C THR A 33 -23.34 10.90 30.85
N VAL A 34 -22.73 12.07 30.59
CA VAL A 34 -21.50 12.15 29.78
C VAL A 34 -20.36 11.40 30.45
N ILE A 35 -20.12 11.62 31.74
CA ILE A 35 -19.07 10.94 32.51
C ILE A 35 -19.28 9.42 32.50
N ARG A 36 -20.50 8.96 32.80
CA ARG A 36 -20.83 7.52 32.79
C ARG A 36 -20.72 6.91 31.41
N SER A 37 -21.14 7.62 30.35
CA SER A 37 -21.04 7.11 28.98
C SER A 37 -19.59 6.97 28.52
N GLY A 38 -18.71 7.89 28.92
CA GLY A 38 -17.28 7.80 28.65
C GLY A 38 -16.61 6.66 29.41
N ALA A 39 -16.88 6.54 30.72
CA ALA A 39 -16.26 5.50 31.56
C ALA A 39 -16.76 4.08 31.24
N MET A 40 -18.03 3.93 30.87
CA MET A 40 -18.66 2.62 30.63
C MET A 40 -18.58 2.14 29.18
N ALA A 41 -18.19 2.98 28.22
CA ALA A 41 -18.10 2.60 26.81
C ALA A 41 -17.09 1.48 26.55
N ALA A 42 -15.91 1.55 27.18
CA ALA A 42 -14.87 0.52 27.05
C ALA A 42 -15.30 -0.83 27.65
N ILE A 43 -16.01 -0.80 28.78
CA ILE A 43 -16.53 -1.99 29.47
C ILE A 43 -17.73 -2.60 28.71
N GLY A 44 -18.52 -1.76 28.04
CA GLY A 44 -19.63 -2.21 27.18
C GLY A 44 -19.15 -2.97 25.94
N LEU A 45 -17.99 -2.57 25.38
CA LEU A 45 -17.39 -3.23 24.22
C LEU A 45 -16.83 -4.61 24.56
N THR A 46 -16.23 -4.80 25.73
CA THR A 46 -15.70 -6.10 26.17
C THR A 46 -16.79 -7.12 26.51
N ARG A 47 -18.01 -6.67 26.81
CA ARG A 47 -19.17 -7.53 27.10
C ARG A 47 -20.00 -7.93 25.87
N ARG A 48 -19.69 -7.42 24.67
CA ARG A 48 -20.40 -7.84 23.44
C ARG A 48 -19.98 -9.27 23.05
N LYS A 49 -20.96 -10.19 23.01
CA LYS A 49 -20.74 -11.56 22.50
C LYS A 49 -20.21 -11.49 21.07
N ARG A 50 -19.14 -12.24 20.78
CA ARG A 50 -18.58 -12.35 19.43
C ARG A 50 -19.68 -12.81 18.45
N PRO A 51 -19.77 -12.23 17.25
CA PRO A 51 -20.70 -12.72 16.22
C PRO A 51 -20.40 -14.19 15.94
N ARG A 52 -21.44 -15.01 15.82
CA ARG A 52 -21.25 -16.42 15.45
C ARG A 52 -20.77 -16.49 13.98
N PRO A 53 -19.79 -17.34 13.67
CA PRO A 53 -19.37 -17.54 12.29
C PRO A 53 -20.55 -18.07 11.48
N VAL A 54 -20.85 -17.40 10.37
CA VAL A 54 -21.82 -17.88 9.38
C VAL A 54 -21.04 -18.72 8.39
N THR A 55 -21.22 -20.03 8.44
CA THR A 55 -20.69 -20.94 7.42
C THR A 55 -21.67 -20.95 6.26
N VAL A 56 -21.23 -20.51 5.09
CA VAL A 56 -22.00 -20.62 3.84
C VAL A 56 -21.43 -21.81 3.09
N GLU A 57 -22.21 -22.86 2.89
CA GLU A 57 -21.84 -23.96 2.00
C GLU A 57 -21.99 -23.49 0.55
N LEU A 58 -20.88 -23.58 -0.20
CA LEU A 58 -20.85 -23.27 -1.62
C LEU A 58 -21.05 -24.58 -2.39
N GLU A 59 -22.18 -24.68 -3.07
CA GLU A 59 -22.47 -25.79 -3.98
C GLU A 59 -21.78 -25.50 -5.32
N VAL A 60 -20.69 -26.22 -5.60
CA VAL A 60 -19.99 -26.15 -6.88
C VAL A 60 -20.72 -27.05 -7.87
N LYS A 61 -21.33 -26.45 -8.89
CA LYS A 61 -21.97 -27.17 -9.97
C LYS A 61 -20.90 -27.65 -10.95
N GLU A 62 -20.61 -28.96 -10.94
CA GLU A 62 -19.78 -29.60 -11.95
C GLU A 62 -20.62 -29.77 -13.23
N ASP A 63 -20.36 -28.96 -14.24
CA ASP A 63 -20.86 -29.21 -15.59
C ASP A 63 -19.92 -30.18 -16.33
N ALA A 64 -20.55 -31.18 -16.93
CA ALA A 64 -19.97 -32.42 -17.45
C ALA A 64 -18.96 -32.24 -18.60
N GLN A 65 -18.02 -33.19 -18.67
CA GLN A 65 -17.01 -33.38 -19.71
C GLN A 65 -17.61 -33.81 -21.07
N CYS A 66 -17.05 -33.27 -22.16
CA CYS A 66 -16.78 -33.96 -23.44
C CYS A 66 -15.87 -33.01 -24.26
N GLY A 67 -14.62 -33.32 -24.61
CA GLY A 67 -14.15 -34.37 -25.53
C GLY A 67 -12.91 -33.79 -26.25
N GLN A 68 -12.00 -34.66 -26.67
CA GLN A 68 -10.64 -34.38 -27.17
C GLN A 68 -10.62 -33.60 -28.50
N ASP A 69 -9.67 -32.68 -28.71
CA ASP A 69 -8.68 -32.70 -29.81
C ASP A 69 -7.83 -31.41 -30.00
N THR A 70 -6.51 -31.63 -30.08
CA THR A 70 -5.46 -30.93 -30.85
C THR A 70 -5.21 -29.40 -30.73
N HIS A 71 -4.10 -29.05 -30.08
CA HIS A 71 -2.98 -28.23 -30.57
C HIS A 71 -3.29 -26.97 -31.45
N ARG A 72 -3.36 -25.77 -30.84
CA ARG A 72 -2.69 -24.51 -31.29
C ARG A 72 -3.15 -23.27 -30.50
N ASP A 73 -2.17 -22.37 -30.30
CA ASP A 73 -2.26 -20.91 -30.14
C ASP A 73 -2.94 -20.33 -28.88
N LEU A 74 -2.08 -20.01 -27.89
CA LEU A 74 -2.36 -19.13 -26.75
C LEU A 74 -2.37 -17.65 -27.20
N HIS A 75 -3.26 -17.30 -28.13
CA HIS A 75 -3.49 -15.91 -28.57
C HIS A 75 -5.00 -15.68 -28.69
N GLY A 76 -5.60 -15.10 -27.66
CA GLY A 76 -6.99 -14.63 -27.72
C GLY A 76 -7.82 -14.94 -26.49
N PHE A 77 -7.64 -14.17 -25.42
CA PHE A 77 -8.65 -14.11 -24.37
C PHE A 77 -8.81 -12.71 -23.77
N VAL A 78 -9.03 -11.70 -24.62
CA VAL A 78 -9.83 -10.51 -24.23
C VAL A 78 -10.54 -9.97 -25.47
N ALA A 79 -11.57 -10.67 -25.94
CA ALA A 79 -12.58 -10.08 -26.80
C ALA A 79 -13.95 -10.63 -26.39
N ARG A 80 -14.94 -9.73 -26.31
CA ARG A 80 -16.38 -9.95 -26.07
C ARG A 80 -16.78 -9.90 -24.59
N ARG A 81 -17.69 -9.04 -24.10
CA ARG A 81 -18.61 -8.04 -24.70
C ARG A 81 -19.11 -7.17 -23.54
N SER A 82 -19.11 -5.84 -23.70
CA SER A 82 -20.05 -4.97 -22.99
C SER A 82 -20.74 -4.10 -24.03
N THR A 83 -21.92 -4.53 -24.44
CA THR A 83 -22.87 -3.74 -25.21
C THR A 83 -23.56 -2.77 -24.26
N GLY A 84 -23.41 -1.47 -24.53
CA GLY A 84 -24.32 -0.41 -24.09
C GLY A 84 -23.93 0.32 -22.81
N SER A 85 -23.28 1.49 -22.95
CA SER A 85 -23.85 2.77 -22.50
C SER A 85 -22.85 3.89 -22.79
N VAL A 86 -23.40 5.00 -23.28
CA VAL A 86 -22.74 6.19 -23.80
C VAL A 86 -22.18 7.03 -22.64
N ASN A 87 -20.96 7.55 -22.82
CA ASN A 87 -20.21 8.52 -21.98
C ASN A 87 -19.60 7.98 -20.67
N ALA A 88 -18.42 7.39 -20.77
CA ALA A 88 -17.45 7.39 -19.67
C ALA A 88 -16.09 7.87 -20.22
N GLU A 89 -15.53 8.88 -19.58
CA GLU A 89 -14.16 9.37 -19.77
C GLU A 89 -13.12 8.23 -19.78
N PRO A 90 -11.94 8.42 -20.41
CA PRO A 90 -10.90 7.40 -20.50
C PRO A 90 -10.17 7.24 -19.16
N TRP A 91 -10.84 6.66 -18.17
CA TRP A 91 -10.21 6.22 -16.94
C TRP A 91 -9.25 5.07 -17.27
N LEU A 92 -7.99 5.28 -16.96
CA LEU A 92 -6.89 4.33 -17.02
C LEU A 92 -7.36 2.91 -16.63
N PRO A 93 -6.93 1.85 -17.35
CA PRO A 93 -7.29 0.50 -16.97
C PRO A 93 -6.84 0.25 -15.54
N SER A 94 -7.83 0.11 -14.65
CA SER A 94 -7.65 -0.18 -13.22
C SER A 94 -6.63 -1.29 -13.09
N ILE A 95 -5.49 -1.01 -12.45
CA ILE A 95 -4.60 -2.07 -11.93
C ILE A 95 -5.52 -3.04 -11.19
N ALA A 96 -5.43 -4.33 -11.50
CA ALA A 96 -6.00 -5.33 -10.63
C ALA A 96 -5.31 -5.13 -9.28
N ALA A 97 -6.01 -4.49 -8.33
CA ALA A 97 -5.46 -4.24 -6.99
C ALA A 97 -4.83 -5.54 -6.51
N ALA A 98 -3.54 -5.51 -6.18
CA ALA A 98 -2.91 -6.66 -5.57
C ALA A 98 -3.57 -6.80 -4.20
N LEU A 99 -4.68 -7.54 -4.14
CA LEU A 99 -5.38 -7.87 -2.90
C LEU A 99 -4.37 -8.69 -2.10
N PRO A 100 -3.79 -8.18 -1.01
CA PRO A 100 -2.69 -8.87 -0.34
C PRO A 100 -3.13 -10.18 0.33
N HIS A 101 -4.44 -10.44 0.40
CA HIS A 101 -5.04 -11.70 0.85
C HIS A 101 -5.22 -12.76 -0.26
N LEU A 102 -5.06 -12.41 -1.54
CA LEU A 102 -5.24 -13.30 -2.70
C LEU A 102 -4.10 -13.19 -3.74
N GLY A 103 -3.11 -12.32 -3.53
CA GLY A 103 -2.22 -11.82 -4.58
C GLY A 103 -1.03 -12.71 -4.90
N HIS A 104 -0.75 -12.90 -6.18
CA HIS A 104 0.53 -13.39 -6.66
C HIS A 104 1.65 -12.41 -6.27
N PHE A 105 2.65 -12.88 -5.55
CA PHE A 105 3.87 -12.11 -5.24
C PHE A 105 5.03 -12.59 -6.10
N ALA A 106 5.93 -11.67 -6.46
CA ALA A 106 7.17 -12.04 -7.15
C ALA A 106 8.08 -12.95 -6.31
N VAL A 107 7.95 -12.83 -4.98
CA VAL A 107 8.65 -13.61 -3.97
C VAL A 107 7.62 -14.04 -2.95
N GLU A 108 7.56 -15.34 -2.65
CA GLU A 108 6.64 -15.85 -1.63
C GLU A 108 6.92 -15.18 -0.27
N PRO A 109 5.95 -14.44 0.30
CA PRO A 109 6.17 -13.71 1.53
C PRO A 109 6.18 -14.66 2.74
N ASP A 110 7.24 -14.60 3.55
CA ASP A 110 7.24 -15.19 4.88
C ASP A 110 6.30 -14.43 5.83
N MET A 111 6.08 -14.94 7.05
CA MET A 111 5.15 -14.30 7.99
C MET A 111 5.54 -12.84 8.28
N ARG A 112 6.83 -12.55 8.39
CA ARG A 112 7.31 -11.20 8.67
C ARG A 112 7.09 -10.26 7.49
N ALA A 113 7.33 -10.72 6.27
CA ALA A 113 7.04 -9.98 5.05
C ALA A 113 5.53 -9.67 4.95
N ARG A 114 4.65 -10.62 5.27
CA ARG A 114 3.19 -10.36 5.28
C ARG A 114 2.81 -9.28 6.30
N GLU A 115 3.40 -9.29 7.49
CA GLU A 115 3.19 -8.22 8.48
C GLU A 115 3.62 -6.85 7.95
N LEU A 116 4.81 -6.77 7.34
CA LEU A 116 5.34 -5.53 6.77
C LEU A 116 4.49 -5.02 5.60
N LEU A 117 4.02 -5.91 4.73
CA LEU A 117 3.13 -5.56 3.61
C LEU A 117 1.76 -5.08 4.12
N SER A 118 1.22 -5.75 5.15
CA SER A 118 -0.03 -5.35 5.81
C SER A 118 0.10 -3.96 6.46
N PHE A 119 1.24 -3.68 7.10
CA PHE A 119 1.54 -2.35 7.63
C PHE A 119 1.60 -1.29 6.53
N MET A 120 2.25 -1.56 5.39
CA MET A 120 2.35 -0.63 4.28
C MET A 120 0.99 -0.28 3.67
N GLU A 121 0.11 -1.28 3.51
CA GLU A 121 -1.27 -1.07 3.04
C GLU A 121 -2.09 -0.24 4.04
N GLY A 122 -1.96 -0.55 5.33
CA GLY A 122 -2.62 0.21 6.40
C GLY A 122 -2.14 1.66 6.49
N GLU A 123 -0.84 1.90 6.40
CA GLU A 123 -0.26 3.25 6.44
C GLU A 123 -0.64 4.05 5.20
N ALA A 124 -0.64 3.44 4.00
CA ALA A 124 -1.06 4.11 2.76
C ALA A 124 -2.52 4.59 2.80
N SER A 125 -3.36 3.94 3.60
CA SER A 125 -4.76 4.33 3.80
C SER A 125 -4.94 5.55 4.71
N TYR A 126 -3.92 5.90 5.49
CA TYR A 126 -3.99 6.99 6.48
C TYR A 126 -3.05 8.17 6.14
N ILE A 127 -1.90 7.89 5.54
CA ILE A 127 -0.89 8.88 5.16
C ILE A 127 -0.89 9.00 3.63
N TYR A 128 -1.39 10.13 3.13
CA TYR A 128 -1.36 10.40 1.71
C TYR A 128 0.08 10.61 1.25
N ARG A 129 0.54 9.74 0.35
CA ARG A 129 1.76 9.94 -0.43
C ARG A 129 1.42 9.66 -1.90
N PRO A 130 1.72 10.60 -2.82
CA PRO A 130 1.46 10.40 -4.24
C PRO A 130 2.03 9.08 -4.75
N PHE A 131 1.26 8.39 -5.60
CA PHE A 131 1.62 7.12 -6.24
C PHE A 131 1.94 5.96 -5.29
N ARG A 132 1.67 6.05 -3.98
CA ARG A 132 2.05 4.99 -3.03
C ARG A 132 1.34 3.67 -3.31
N ALA A 133 0.05 3.71 -3.62
CA ALA A 133 -0.73 2.51 -3.92
C ALA A 133 -0.29 1.89 -5.26
N GLU A 134 -0.09 2.72 -6.29
CA GLU A 134 0.36 2.30 -7.61
C GLU A 134 1.77 1.71 -7.55
N TRP A 135 2.69 2.39 -6.85
CA TRP A 135 4.05 1.90 -6.64
C TRP A 135 4.05 0.60 -5.85
N PHE A 136 3.27 0.49 -4.77
CA PHE A 136 3.15 -0.74 -4.00
C PHE A 136 2.71 -1.93 -4.88
N ASN A 137 1.65 -1.75 -5.69
CA ASN A 137 1.17 -2.77 -6.61
C ASN A 137 2.24 -3.19 -7.63
N MET A 138 3.00 -2.23 -8.19
CA MET A 138 4.10 -2.55 -9.10
C MET A 138 5.26 -3.24 -8.38
N ALA A 139 5.55 -2.84 -7.14
CA ALA A 139 6.69 -3.32 -6.39
C ALA A 139 6.51 -4.77 -5.95
N VAL A 140 5.31 -5.18 -5.52
CA VAL A 140 5.07 -6.55 -5.05
C VAL A 140 5.15 -7.61 -6.17
N LEU A 141 5.03 -7.17 -7.43
CA LEU A 141 5.07 -8.02 -8.63
C LEU A 141 6.48 -8.15 -9.24
N GLU A 142 7.47 -7.44 -8.72
CA GLU A 142 8.84 -7.45 -9.25
C GLU A 142 9.87 -7.78 -8.15
N PRO A 143 10.76 -8.79 -8.32
CA PRO A 143 11.58 -9.29 -7.21
C PRO A 143 12.49 -8.25 -6.53
N SER A 144 13.12 -7.36 -7.29
CA SER A 144 13.99 -6.31 -6.75
C SER A 144 13.16 -5.25 -6.02
N ALA A 145 12.10 -4.75 -6.66
CA ALA A 145 11.20 -3.77 -6.07
C ALA A 145 10.46 -4.32 -4.84
N TYR A 146 10.16 -5.63 -4.80
CA TYR A 146 9.55 -6.31 -3.66
C TYR A 146 10.44 -6.18 -2.41
N TYR A 147 11.73 -6.46 -2.54
CA TYR A 147 12.66 -6.30 -1.42
C TYR A 147 12.83 -4.83 -1.02
N LEU A 148 12.81 -3.90 -1.98
CA LEU A 148 12.79 -2.47 -1.67
C LEU A 148 11.53 -2.07 -0.90
N CYS A 149 10.38 -2.63 -1.25
CA CYS A 149 9.12 -2.43 -0.53
C CYS A 149 9.22 -2.92 0.92
N LEU A 150 9.81 -4.09 1.16
CA LEU A 150 10.05 -4.59 2.52
C LEU A 150 11.06 -3.73 3.30
N ALA A 151 12.11 -3.23 2.64
CA ALA A 151 13.06 -2.31 3.26
C ALA A 151 12.38 -1.01 3.70
N ASN A 152 11.56 -0.42 2.83
CA ASN A 152 10.75 0.76 3.12
C ASN A 152 9.76 0.49 4.27
N ALA A 153 9.06 -0.65 4.23
CA ALA A 153 8.14 -1.05 5.28
C ALA A 153 8.82 -1.15 6.65
N ALA A 154 9.99 -1.77 6.70
CA ALA A 154 10.76 -1.92 7.93
C ALA A 154 11.24 -0.57 8.49
N VAL A 155 11.73 0.34 7.63
CA VAL A 155 12.10 1.70 8.05
C VAL A 155 10.89 2.45 8.61
N PHE A 156 9.79 2.48 7.86
CA PHE A 156 8.60 3.23 8.27
C PHE A 156 7.96 2.65 9.53
N LEU A 157 7.95 1.33 9.70
CA LEU A 157 7.49 0.70 10.93
C LEU A 157 8.42 1.05 12.09
N ASN A 158 9.74 1.02 11.90
CA ASN A 158 10.70 1.42 12.93
C ASN A 158 10.54 2.88 13.34
N GLN A 159 10.34 3.79 12.37
CA GLN A 159 10.03 5.20 12.63
C GLN A 159 8.74 5.34 13.45
N PHE A 160 7.69 4.61 13.05
CA PHE A 160 6.41 4.62 13.76
C PHE A 160 6.55 4.16 15.22
N LEU A 161 7.31 3.09 15.47
CA LEU A 161 7.49 2.52 16.80
C LEU A 161 8.41 3.36 17.70
N THR A 162 9.45 3.97 17.12
CA THR A 162 10.48 4.68 17.89
C THR A 162 10.25 6.19 17.96
N GLY A 163 9.35 6.74 17.14
CA GLY A 163 9.13 8.18 17.01
C GLY A 163 10.32 8.95 16.42
N HIS A 164 11.33 8.25 15.90
CA HIS A 164 12.48 8.87 15.26
C HIS A 164 12.13 9.39 13.86
N GLY A 165 12.82 10.45 13.44
CA GLY A 165 12.60 11.14 12.17
C GLY A 165 13.08 10.36 10.93
N ALA A 166 13.55 11.07 9.91
CA ALA A 166 14.11 10.46 8.70
C ALA A 166 15.22 9.45 9.06
N LEU A 167 15.08 8.21 8.59
CA LEU A 167 16.03 7.11 8.83
C LEU A 167 16.47 6.53 7.48
N GLU A 168 17.76 6.26 7.35
CA GLU A 168 18.31 5.49 6.22
C GLU A 168 18.00 4.00 6.38
N TYR A 169 18.08 3.24 5.30
CA TYR A 169 17.95 1.78 5.37
C TYR A 169 18.98 1.12 6.29
N THR A 170 20.16 1.74 6.45
CA THR A 170 21.24 1.24 7.30
C THR A 170 20.98 1.40 8.80
N ASP A 171 20.02 2.25 9.18
CA ASP A 171 19.75 2.57 10.58
C ASP A 171 18.89 1.50 11.28
N CYS A 172 18.27 0.61 10.50
CA CYS A 172 17.54 -0.54 11.00
C CYS A 172 18.11 -1.83 10.39
N VAL A 173 18.39 -2.81 11.26
CA VAL A 173 18.95 -4.10 10.86
C VAL A 173 18.03 -4.84 9.89
N GLU A 174 16.71 -4.76 10.14
CA GLU A 174 15.71 -5.40 9.29
C GLU A 174 15.62 -4.75 7.91
N SER A 175 15.60 -3.41 7.83
CA SER A 175 15.61 -2.72 6.53
C SER A 175 16.90 -2.94 5.77
N SER A 176 18.04 -2.97 6.46
CA SER A 176 19.36 -3.24 5.86
C SER A 176 19.40 -4.59 5.16
N LYS A 177 18.81 -5.63 5.78
CA LYS A 177 18.70 -6.97 5.20
C LYS A 177 17.96 -6.93 3.85
N TYR A 178 16.78 -6.33 3.83
CA TYR A 178 15.97 -6.28 2.61
C TYR A 178 16.57 -5.36 1.54
N TYR A 179 17.16 -4.23 1.94
CA TYR A 179 17.88 -3.35 1.04
C TYR A 179 19.08 -4.05 0.39
N GLY A 180 19.86 -4.83 1.15
CA GLY A 180 20.95 -5.64 0.61
C GLY A 180 20.48 -6.69 -0.40
N LEU A 181 19.34 -7.35 -0.14
CA LEU A 181 18.72 -8.28 -1.10
C LEU A 181 18.27 -7.57 -2.38
N CYS A 182 17.65 -6.40 -2.25
CA CYS A 182 17.28 -5.56 -3.38
C CYS A 182 18.51 -5.20 -4.24
N LEU A 183 19.57 -4.69 -3.62
CA LEU A 183 20.80 -4.32 -4.32
C LEU A 183 21.45 -5.52 -5.01
N SER A 184 21.51 -6.69 -4.36
CA SER A 184 22.04 -7.91 -4.98
C SER A 184 21.27 -8.28 -6.25
N LYS A 185 19.94 -8.17 -6.23
CA LYS A 185 19.10 -8.42 -7.41
C LYS A 185 19.32 -7.38 -8.51
N VAL A 186 19.36 -6.09 -8.17
CA VAL A 186 19.61 -5.00 -9.11
C VAL A 186 20.97 -5.16 -9.78
N THR A 187 22.03 -5.39 -9.01
CA THR A 187 23.38 -5.61 -9.55
C THR A 187 23.41 -6.82 -10.48
N GLY A 188 22.73 -7.92 -10.11
CA GLY A 188 22.60 -9.09 -10.98
C GLY A 188 21.82 -8.81 -12.27
N GLN A 189 20.77 -7.99 -12.22
CA GLN A 189 20.02 -7.57 -13.41
C GLN A 189 20.85 -6.66 -14.31
N LEU A 190 21.62 -5.73 -13.75
CA LEU A 190 22.47 -4.82 -14.51
C LEU A 190 23.66 -5.52 -15.17
N ALA A 191 24.16 -6.60 -14.57
CA ALA A 191 25.21 -7.43 -15.17
C ALA A 191 24.74 -8.20 -16.41
N ASP A 192 23.43 -8.40 -16.58
CA ASP A 192 22.82 -9.06 -17.72
C ASP A 192 22.11 -8.03 -18.63
N GLN A 193 22.68 -7.78 -19.81
CA GLN A 193 22.18 -6.76 -20.74
C GLN A 193 20.71 -6.94 -21.14
N SER A 194 20.20 -8.18 -21.15
CA SER A 194 18.80 -8.46 -21.47
C SER A 194 17.84 -8.13 -20.32
N ARG A 195 18.33 -8.17 -19.07
CA ARG A 195 17.53 -7.94 -17.85
C ARG A 195 17.74 -6.53 -17.27
N GLY A 196 18.81 -5.86 -17.68
CA GLY A 196 19.19 -4.51 -17.29
C GLY A 196 18.30 -3.37 -17.83
N ILE A 197 17.24 -3.71 -18.57
CA ILE A 197 16.28 -2.75 -19.15
C ILE A 197 14.81 -3.11 -18.85
N THR A 198 14.58 -3.97 -17.85
CA THR A 198 13.24 -4.46 -17.50
C THR A 198 12.40 -3.39 -16.79
N GLN A 199 11.07 -3.53 -16.87
CA GLN A 199 10.14 -2.66 -16.15
C GLN A 199 10.40 -2.69 -14.64
N GLY A 200 10.58 -3.88 -14.05
CA GLY A 200 10.86 -4.01 -12.63
C GLY A 200 12.12 -3.29 -12.17
N LEU A 201 13.17 -3.26 -13.00
CA LEU A 201 14.37 -2.50 -12.69
C LEU A 201 14.08 -1.00 -12.68
N VAL A 202 13.36 -0.48 -13.68
CA VAL A 202 12.93 0.93 -13.71
C VAL A 202 12.09 1.27 -12.48
N THR A 203 11.11 0.44 -12.13
CA THR A 203 10.28 0.61 -10.91
C THR A 203 11.13 0.62 -9.64
N THR A 204 12.16 -0.22 -9.57
CA THR A 204 13.07 -0.27 -8.42
C THR A 204 13.91 0.99 -8.30
N VAL A 205 14.48 1.47 -9.41
CA VAL A 205 15.29 2.69 -9.42
C VAL A 205 14.46 3.92 -9.06
N LEU A 206 13.22 4.01 -9.56
CA LEU A 206 12.28 5.06 -9.15
C LEU A 206 12.00 4.99 -7.63
N GLY A 207 11.88 3.78 -7.07
CA GLY A 207 11.78 3.60 -5.61
C GLY A 207 13.00 4.13 -4.84
N PHE A 208 14.22 3.95 -5.37
CA PHE A 208 15.42 4.54 -4.77
C PHE A 208 15.41 6.07 -4.83
N VAL A 209 15.01 6.65 -5.96
CA VAL A 209 14.84 8.11 -6.11
C VAL A 209 13.88 8.64 -5.05
N CYS A 210 12.68 8.07 -4.93
CA CYS A 210 11.68 8.53 -3.96
C CYS A 210 12.17 8.42 -2.50
N HIS A 211 12.90 7.37 -2.16
CA HIS A 211 13.47 7.24 -0.82
C HIS A 211 14.51 8.33 -0.55
N ASN A 212 15.45 8.55 -1.46
CA ASN A 212 16.50 9.57 -1.28
C ASN A 212 15.93 11.00 -1.28
N LEU A 213 14.92 11.28 -2.10
CA LEU A 213 14.17 12.55 -2.05
C LEU A 213 13.52 12.76 -0.67
N SER A 214 12.94 11.71 -0.09
CA SER A 214 12.33 11.78 1.24
C SER A 214 13.34 12.05 2.36
N LEU A 215 14.62 11.68 2.15
CA LEU A 215 15.72 11.94 3.08
C LEU A 215 16.45 13.26 2.80
N GLY A 216 16.20 13.91 1.66
CA GLY A 216 16.96 15.08 1.21
C GLY A 216 18.39 14.73 0.77
N ASN A 217 18.65 13.49 0.37
CA ASN A 217 19.96 13.05 -0.12
C ASN A 217 20.07 13.30 -1.64
N TRP A 218 20.37 14.54 -2.00
CA TRP A 218 20.40 14.99 -3.39
C TRP A 218 21.49 14.30 -4.22
N ASP A 219 22.68 14.06 -3.65
CA ASP A 219 23.77 13.38 -4.34
C ASP A 219 23.40 11.96 -4.78
N ARG A 220 22.75 11.18 -3.90
CA ARG A 220 22.25 9.83 -4.25
C ARG A 220 21.06 9.91 -5.20
N CYS A 221 20.20 10.92 -5.05
CA CYS A 221 19.09 11.15 -5.97
C CYS A 221 19.59 11.38 -7.40
N ASP A 222 20.57 12.28 -7.59
CA ASP A 222 21.18 12.57 -8.89
C ASP A 222 21.82 11.33 -9.50
N MET A 223 22.57 10.56 -8.69
CA MET A 223 23.14 9.28 -9.12
C MET A 223 22.06 8.30 -9.64
N HIS A 224 20.93 8.19 -8.95
CA HIS A 224 19.85 7.30 -9.36
C HIS A 224 19.10 7.83 -10.60
N LEU A 225 18.92 9.15 -10.73
CA LEU A 225 18.33 9.76 -11.92
C LEU A 225 19.20 9.60 -13.16
N GLU A 226 20.53 9.80 -13.05
CA GLU A 226 21.46 9.50 -14.14
C GLU A 226 21.41 8.02 -14.55
N GLY A 227 21.36 7.11 -13.55
CA GLY A 227 21.22 5.68 -13.79
C GLY A 227 19.91 5.35 -14.51
N LEU A 228 18.82 5.95 -14.08
CA LEU A 228 17.49 5.80 -14.68
C LEU A 228 17.48 6.27 -16.14
N GLU A 229 18.06 7.44 -16.43
CA GLU A 229 18.18 7.99 -17.79
C GLU A 229 18.94 7.03 -18.72
N ARG A 230 20.05 6.46 -18.25
CA ARG A 230 20.84 5.48 -19.01
C ARG A 230 20.03 4.21 -19.31
N ILE A 231 19.28 3.70 -18.33
CA ILE A 231 18.43 2.51 -18.48
C ILE A 231 17.31 2.77 -19.49
N ILE A 232 16.62 3.91 -19.38
CA ILE A 232 15.52 4.27 -20.30
C ILE A 232 16.06 4.49 -21.72
N SER A 233 17.20 5.16 -21.85
CA SER A 233 17.84 5.39 -23.15
C SER A 233 18.23 4.08 -23.82
N ALA A 234 18.82 3.14 -23.06
CA ALA A 234 19.16 1.81 -23.56
C ALA A 234 17.94 0.97 -23.97
N ARG A 235 16.78 1.21 -23.34
CA ARG A 235 15.51 0.58 -23.71
C ARG A 235 14.88 1.18 -24.98
N GLY A 236 15.29 2.39 -25.39
CA GLY A 236 14.63 3.15 -26.46
C GLY A 236 13.43 3.95 -25.97
N GLY A 237 13.39 4.32 -24.69
CA GLY A 237 12.34 5.11 -24.07
C GLY A 237 11.34 4.31 -23.23
N PHE A 238 10.22 4.93 -22.91
CA PHE A 238 9.17 4.37 -22.05
C PHE A 238 8.20 3.42 -22.78
N HIS A 239 8.38 3.20 -24.08
CA HIS A 239 7.47 2.39 -24.87
C HIS A 239 7.39 0.94 -24.35
N GLY A 240 6.17 0.40 -24.26
CA GLY A 240 5.92 -0.95 -23.78
C GLY A 240 6.15 -1.15 -22.27
N LEU A 241 6.34 -0.08 -21.49
CA LEU A 241 6.21 -0.14 -20.04
C LEU A 241 4.74 0.01 -19.65
N GLY A 242 4.37 -0.54 -18.48
CA GLY A 242 3.06 -0.36 -17.88
C GLY A 242 2.77 1.14 -17.68
N PRO A 243 1.50 1.56 -17.80
CA PRO A 243 1.13 2.97 -17.88
C PRO A 243 1.55 3.79 -16.66
N TYR A 244 1.67 3.16 -15.50
CA TYR A 244 2.05 3.81 -14.25
C TYR A 244 3.52 4.17 -14.14
N VAL A 245 4.41 3.48 -14.87
CA VAL A 245 5.84 3.75 -14.80
C VAL A 245 6.19 5.12 -15.39
N PRO A 246 5.72 5.50 -16.59
CA PRO A 246 5.90 6.85 -17.11
C PRO A 246 5.29 7.94 -16.20
N TYR A 247 4.09 7.73 -15.67
CA TYR A 247 3.46 8.70 -14.77
C TYR A 247 4.30 8.91 -13.50
N PHE A 248 4.79 7.81 -12.91
CA PHE A 248 5.62 7.88 -11.72
C PHE A 248 6.97 8.54 -11.99
N ALA A 249 7.56 8.31 -13.16
CA ALA A 249 8.81 8.97 -13.56
C ALA A 249 8.65 10.47 -13.87
N SER A 250 7.44 10.92 -14.20
CA SER A 250 7.14 12.32 -14.54
C SER A 250 6.73 13.21 -13.36
N TRP A 251 6.55 12.60 -12.19
CA TRP A 251 6.15 13.28 -10.95
C TRP A 251 7.36 13.74 -10.15
#